data_AF-A0AAW8LLM1-F1
#
_entry.id   AF-A0AAW8LLM1-F1
#
_cell.length_a   1.000
_cell.length_b   1.000
_cell.length_c   1.000
_cell.angle_alpha   90.00
_cell.angle_beta   90.00
_cell.angle_gamma   90.00
#
_symmetry.space_group_name_H-M   'P 1'
#
loop_
_entity.id
_entity.type
_entity.pdbx_description
1 polymer ?
#
loop_
_entity_poly.entity_id
_entity_poly.type
_entity_poly.pdbx_seq_one_letter_code
_entity_poly.pdbx_strand_id
1 'polypeptide(L)'
;MQLRITMRKESMTAHKNLPPDLESYPSKQTMRDRLPPEGLKKHDNFVKQYQIYFKSQKSAAEVLKVNQVTVSKQLSGVILVSMPVAERFSKFTNGVVARDDIYFDYEAYVYDQKAARTKKKNPSLA
;
A
#
# COMPACT_ATOMS: atom_id res chain seq x y z
N MET A 1 -28.27 -58.25 -3.89
CA MET A 1 -28.09 -56.79 -3.76
C MET A 1 -27.79 -56.46 -2.31
N GLN A 2 -26.55 -56.10 -1.98
CA GLN A 2 -26.18 -55.40 -0.75
C GLN A 2 -24.76 -54.85 -0.94
N LEU A 3 -24.65 -53.54 -1.17
CA LEU A 3 -23.41 -52.77 -1.20
C LEU A 3 -22.99 -52.49 0.25
N ARG A 4 -21.80 -52.94 0.67
CA ARG A 4 -21.14 -52.43 1.88
C ARG A 4 -19.85 -51.76 1.45
N ILE A 5 -19.91 -50.43 1.42
CA ILE A 5 -18.82 -49.53 1.11
C ILE A 5 -17.81 -49.59 2.27
N THR A 6 -16.60 -50.01 1.95
CA THR A 6 -15.42 -49.86 2.79
C THR A 6 -14.97 -48.40 2.72
N MET A 7 -14.97 -47.66 3.83
CA MET A 7 -14.18 -46.42 3.94
C MET A 7 -13.44 -46.35 5.29
N ARG A 8 -12.26 -45.75 5.18
CA ARG A 8 -11.07 -45.84 6.03
C ARG A 8 -11.22 -45.12 7.37
N LYS A 9 -10.44 -45.61 8.33
CA LYS A 9 -9.92 -44.95 9.53
C LYS A 9 -9.67 -43.45 9.33
N GLU A 10 -10.29 -42.62 10.16
CA GLU A 10 -9.75 -41.29 10.51
C GLU A 10 -9.15 -41.40 11.92
N SER A 11 -7.82 -41.43 11.99
CA SER A 11 -7.08 -41.33 13.24
C SER A 11 -6.66 -39.88 13.48
N MET A 12 -7.16 -39.33 14.59
CA MET A 12 -6.56 -38.39 15.53
C MET A 12 -5.27 -37.63 15.15
N THR A 13 -5.35 -36.30 15.32
CA THR A 13 -4.46 -35.39 16.08
C THR A 13 -3.97 -34.16 15.30
N ALA A 14 -4.38 -32.98 15.79
CA ALA A 14 -3.49 -31.82 15.94
C ALA A 14 -4.11 -30.85 16.97
N HIS A 15 -3.82 -31.08 18.25
CA HIS A 15 -3.78 -29.99 19.21
C HIS A 15 -2.64 -29.04 18.82
N LYS A 16 -2.91 -27.73 18.75
CA LYS A 16 -1.95 -26.65 19.07
C LYS A 16 -2.78 -25.41 19.37
N ASN A 17 -3.05 -25.13 20.65
CA ASN A 17 -2.25 -24.19 21.43
C ASN A 17 -1.86 -22.96 20.59
N LEU A 18 -2.79 -22.02 20.40
CA LEU A 18 -2.38 -20.65 20.20
C LEU A 18 -1.96 -20.11 21.57
N PRO A 19 -0.71 -19.67 21.76
CA PRO A 19 -0.33 -18.98 22.98
C PRO A 19 -1.16 -17.69 23.14
N PRO A 20 -1.57 -17.32 24.37
CA PRO A 20 -2.17 -16.01 24.64
C PRO A 20 -1.17 -14.84 24.45
N ASP A 21 0.10 -15.14 24.23
CA ASP A 21 1.20 -14.21 23.91
C ASP A 21 1.35 -13.94 22.40
N LEU A 22 0.24 -13.65 21.73
CA LEU A 22 0.31 -12.78 20.54
C LEU A 22 0.34 -11.32 21.02
N GLU A 23 1.32 -11.02 21.88
CA GLU A 23 1.80 -9.66 22.10
C GLU A 23 2.07 -9.08 20.72
N SER A 24 1.19 -8.15 20.33
CA SER A 24 1.40 -7.08 19.35
C SER A 24 2.73 -7.22 18.61
N TYR A 25 2.80 -8.11 17.60
CA TYR A 25 3.87 -8.05 16.62
C TYR A 25 3.93 -6.58 16.19
N PRO A 26 5.09 -5.90 16.28
CA PRO A 26 5.16 -4.52 15.86
C PRO A 26 4.73 -4.53 14.41
N SER A 27 3.52 -4.02 14.14
CA SER A 27 2.99 -3.87 12.80
C SER A 27 4.10 -3.14 12.06
N LYS A 28 4.74 -3.81 11.09
CA LYS A 28 5.91 -3.26 10.39
C LYS A 28 5.50 -1.88 9.92
N GLN A 29 6.06 -0.85 10.56
CA GLN A 29 5.68 0.54 10.36
C GLN A 29 5.64 0.80 8.86
N THR A 30 4.44 1.06 8.34
CA THR A 30 4.21 1.21 6.92
C THR A 30 4.80 2.55 6.48
N MET A 31 5.11 2.71 5.18
CA MET A 31 5.54 4.02 4.68
C MET A 31 4.51 5.10 5.01
N ARG A 32 3.22 4.73 5.02
CA ARG A 32 2.10 5.58 5.45
C ARG A 32 2.30 6.21 6.84
N ASP A 33 2.83 5.47 7.81
CA ASP A 33 3.07 5.97 9.18
C ASP A 33 4.19 7.01 9.25
N ARG A 34 5.04 7.07 8.22
CA ARG A 34 6.17 8.01 8.10
C ARG A 34 5.89 9.17 7.16
N LEU A 35 4.74 9.16 6.49
CA LEU A 35 4.37 10.22 5.57
C LEU A 35 4.04 11.51 6.33
N PRO A 36 4.41 12.67 5.78
CA PRO A 36 3.86 13.93 6.25
C PRO A 36 2.35 13.99 5.96
N PRO A 37 1.62 14.94 6.59
CA PRO A 37 0.18 15.10 6.39
C PRO A 37 -0.23 15.23 4.91
N GLU A 38 0.58 15.90 4.09
CA GLU A 38 0.34 16.02 2.65
C GLU A 38 0.41 14.66 1.94
N GLY A 39 1.46 13.89 2.20
CA GLY A 39 1.62 12.55 1.60
C GLY A 39 0.53 11.57 2.04
N LEU A 40 0.10 11.66 3.30
CA LEU A 40 -1.01 10.87 3.82
C LEU A 40 -2.31 11.18 3.07
N LYS A 41 -2.61 12.46 2.86
CA LYS A 41 -3.80 12.90 2.11
C LYS A 41 -3.79 12.38 0.67
N LYS A 42 -2.64 12.39 0.00
CA LYS A 42 -2.50 11.86 -1.37
C LYS A 42 -2.69 10.34 -1.41
N HIS A 43 -2.14 9.62 -0.43
CA HIS A 43 -2.34 8.17 -0.28
C HIS A 43 -3.81 7.81 -0.02
N ASP A 44 -4.45 8.46 0.94
CA ASP A 44 -5.87 8.23 1.25
C ASP A 44 -6.77 8.55 0.04
N ASN A 45 -6.44 9.61 -0.71
CA ASN A 45 -7.15 9.91 -1.94
C ASN A 45 -6.94 8.82 -3.01
N PHE A 46 -5.72 8.30 -3.18
CA PHE A 46 -5.48 7.15 -4.07
C PHE A 46 -6.36 5.96 -3.69
N VAL A 47 -6.42 5.59 -2.41
CA VAL A 47 -7.24 4.47 -1.93
C VAL A 47 -8.73 4.72 -2.22
N LYS A 48 -9.21 5.94 -1.97
CA LYS A 48 -10.60 6.32 -2.25
C LYS A 48 -10.92 6.22 -3.74
N GLN A 49 -10.09 6.82 -4.60
CA GLN A 49 -10.29 6.77 -6.05
C GLN A 49 -10.18 5.34 -6.58
N TYR A 50 -9.28 4.54 -6.02
CA TYR A 50 -9.15 3.13 -6.37
C TYR A 50 -10.47 2.38 -6.17
N GLN A 51 -11.14 2.58 -5.02
CA GLN A 51 -12.42 1.92 -4.71
C GLN A 51 -13.56 2.34 -5.66
N ILE A 52 -13.49 3.55 -6.23
CA ILE A 52 -14.48 4.05 -7.18
C ILE A 52 -14.27 3.44 -8.58
N TYR A 53 -13.02 3.41 -9.04
CA TYR A 53 -12.70 3.08 -10.44
C TYR A 53 -12.33 1.62 -10.68
N PHE A 54 -11.88 0.89 -9.66
CA PHE A 54 -11.43 -0.50 -9.81
C PHE A 54 -12.24 -1.47 -8.96
N LYS A 55 -12.84 -2.47 -9.62
CA LYS A 55 -13.57 -3.56 -8.95
C LYS A 55 -12.66 -4.60 -8.31
N SER A 56 -11.40 -4.70 -8.77
CA SER A 56 -10.43 -5.67 -8.25
C SER A 56 -8.97 -5.23 -8.45
N GLN A 57 -8.08 -5.80 -7.65
CA GLN A 57 -6.63 -5.60 -7.78
C GLN A 57 -6.09 -6.11 -9.12
N LYS A 58 -6.71 -7.15 -9.69
CA LYS A 58 -6.38 -7.64 -11.03
C LYS A 58 -6.65 -6.60 -12.11
N SER A 59 -7.84 -5.99 -12.11
CA SER A 59 -8.19 -4.97 -13.09
C SER A 59 -7.28 -3.73 -12.99
N ALA A 60 -6.96 -3.32 -11.77
CA ALA A 60 -6.04 -2.20 -11.55
C ALA A 60 -4.61 -2.52 -12.01
N ALA A 61 -4.11 -3.73 -11.74
CA ALA A 61 -2.80 -4.18 -12.19
C ALA A 61 -2.65 -4.09 -13.73
N GLU A 62 -3.67 -4.51 -14.47
CA GLU A 62 -3.68 -4.46 -15.94
C GLU A 62 -3.67 -3.04 -16.50
N VAL A 63 -4.46 -2.14 -15.90
CA VAL A 63 -4.56 -0.73 -16.30
C VAL A 63 -3.31 0.07 -15.93
N LEU A 64 -2.86 -0.09 -14.69
CA LEU A 64 -1.70 0.61 -14.15
C LEU A 64 -0.37 0.00 -14.62
N LYS A 65 -0.43 -1.16 -15.31
CA LYS A 65 0.72 -1.94 -15.82
C LYS A 65 1.73 -2.22 -14.71
N VAL A 66 1.24 -2.76 -13.60
CA VAL A 66 2.02 -3.21 -12.44
C VAL A 66 1.50 -4.57 -11.96
N ASN A 67 2.27 -5.28 -11.15
CA ASN A 67 1.81 -6.55 -10.57
C ASN A 67 0.73 -6.31 -9.50
N GLN A 68 -0.17 -7.29 -9.31
CA GLN A 68 -1.19 -7.21 -8.25
C GLN A 68 -0.59 -7.01 -6.86
N VAL A 69 0.55 -7.63 -6.59
CA VAL A 69 1.31 -7.44 -5.34
C VAL A 69 1.71 -5.98 -5.15
N THR A 70 2.09 -5.28 -6.22
CA THR A 70 2.43 -3.85 -6.17
C THR A 70 1.19 -3.01 -5.83
N VAL A 71 0.04 -3.30 -6.44
CA VAL A 71 -1.24 -2.63 -6.12
C VAL A 71 -1.59 -2.84 -4.65
N SER A 72 -1.49 -4.08 -4.15
CA SER A 72 -1.75 -4.38 -2.74
C SER A 72 -0.82 -3.58 -1.80
N LYS A 73 0.48 -3.53 -2.11
CA LYS A 73 1.45 -2.73 -1.33
C LYS A 73 1.14 -1.23 -1.37
N GLN A 74 0.65 -0.71 -2.50
CA GLN A 74 0.24 0.70 -2.63
C GLN A 74 -1.02 0.99 -1.80
N LEU A 75 -2.02 0.12 -1.85
CA LEU A 75 -3.25 0.26 -1.06
C LEU A 75 -2.97 0.20 0.45
N SER A 76 -2.13 -0.74 0.87
CA SER A 76 -1.72 -0.88 2.27
C SER A 76 -0.74 0.21 2.74
N GLY A 77 -0.29 1.10 1.85
CA GLY A 77 0.64 2.18 2.20
C GLY A 77 2.05 1.68 2.56
N VAL A 78 2.40 0.46 2.14
CA VAL A 78 3.75 -0.11 2.28
C VAL A 78 4.71 0.56 1.30
N ILE A 79 4.23 0.88 0.10
CA ILE A 79 4.95 1.66 -0.90
C ILE A 79 4.07 2.79 -1.41
N LEU A 80 4.68 3.85 -1.91
CA LEU A 80 3.96 4.98 -2.51
C LEU A 80 3.62 4.72 -3.97
N VAL A 81 2.65 5.47 -4.47
CA VAL A 81 2.31 5.48 -5.90
C VAL A 81 3.44 6.19 -6.64
N SER A 82 4.03 5.54 -7.64
CA SER A 82 5.05 6.16 -8.48
C SER A 82 4.41 7.07 -9.54
N MET A 83 5.14 8.07 -10.02
CA MET A 83 4.64 9.01 -11.03
C MET A 83 4.06 8.30 -12.28
N PRO A 84 4.71 7.27 -12.87
CA PRO A 84 4.15 6.57 -14.03
C PRO A 84 2.80 5.88 -13.72
N VAL A 85 2.61 5.40 -12.49
CA VAL A 85 1.35 4.78 -12.06
C VAL A 85 0.27 5.85 -11.90
N ALA A 86 0.60 6.99 -11.29
CA ALA A 86 -0.31 8.11 -11.16
C ALA A 86 -0.76 8.68 -12.52
N GLU A 87 0.16 8.77 -13.49
CA GLU A 87 -0.18 9.19 -14.86
C GLU A 87 -1.10 8.20 -15.57
N ARG A 88 -0.85 6.89 -15.44
CA ARG A 88 -1.73 5.86 -16.02
C ARG A 88 -3.12 5.90 -15.39
N PHE A 89 -3.19 6.10 -14.07
CA PHE A 89 -4.45 6.28 -13.36
C PHE A 89 -5.21 7.51 -13.88
N SER A 90 -4.52 8.64 -14.02
CA SER A 90 -5.10 9.88 -14.54
C SER A 90 -5.62 9.69 -15.97
N LYS A 91 -4.85 9.05 -16.85
CA LYS A 91 -5.28 8.72 -18.22
C LYS A 91 -6.49 7.79 -18.24
N PHE A 92 -6.51 6.76 -17.40
CA PHE A 92 -7.66 5.84 -17.31
C PHE A 92 -8.94 6.54 -16.86
N THR A 93 -8.81 7.52 -15.97
CA THR A 93 -9.93 8.34 -15.48
C THR A 93 -10.23 9.54 -16.38
N ASN A 94 -9.62 9.64 -17.57
CA ASN A 94 -9.74 10.80 -18.47
C ASN A 94 -9.46 12.15 -17.79
N GLY A 95 -8.52 12.17 -16.83
CA GLY A 95 -8.12 13.36 -16.09
C GLY A 95 -9.04 13.75 -14.93
N VAL A 96 -10.11 12.98 -14.64
CA VAL A 96 -10.97 13.23 -13.47
C VAL A 96 -10.18 13.14 -12.17
N VAL A 97 -9.24 12.20 -12.11
CA VAL A 97 -8.24 12.15 -11.03
C VAL A 97 -6.93 12.70 -11.56
N ALA A 98 -6.51 13.85 -11.07
CA ALA A 98 -5.21 14.42 -11.42
C ALA A 98 -4.09 13.54 -10.84
N ARG A 99 -3.00 13.38 -11.59
CA ARG A 99 -1.82 12.63 -11.10
C ARG A 99 -1.30 13.20 -9.78
N ASP A 100 -1.30 14.53 -9.67
CA ASP A 100 -0.77 15.24 -8.51
C ASP A 100 -1.62 15.01 -7.26
N ASP A 101 -2.88 14.56 -7.40
CA ASP A 101 -3.78 14.27 -6.29
C ASP A 101 -3.57 12.91 -5.62
N ILE A 102 -2.79 12.04 -6.26
CA ILE A 102 -2.51 10.68 -5.79
C ILE A 102 -1.01 10.37 -5.72
N TYR A 103 -0.18 11.20 -6.37
CA TYR A 103 1.27 11.12 -6.32
C TYR A 103 1.83 11.94 -5.16
N PHE A 104 2.89 11.43 -4.54
CA PHE A 104 3.67 12.14 -3.54
C PHE A 104 5.15 11.81 -3.70
N ASP A 105 5.97 12.83 -3.92
CA ASP A 105 7.43 12.68 -4.01
C ASP A 105 8.06 12.76 -2.61
N TYR A 106 8.21 11.58 -1.99
CA TYR A 106 8.81 11.48 -0.67
C TYR A 106 10.32 11.79 -0.66
N GLU A 107 11.03 11.53 -1.75
CA GLU A 107 12.48 11.79 -1.81
C GLU A 107 12.75 13.29 -1.87
N ALA A 108 12.01 14.01 -2.72
CA ALA A 108 12.07 15.47 -2.78
C ALA A 108 11.73 16.10 -1.42
N TYR A 109 10.67 15.62 -0.76
CA TYR A 109 10.28 16.08 0.58
C TYR A 109 11.40 15.91 1.62
N VAL A 110 12.07 14.76 1.64
CA VAL A 110 13.18 14.50 2.56
C VAL A 110 14.40 15.35 2.22
N TYR A 111 14.68 15.57 0.94
CA TYR A 111 15.78 16.44 0.49
C TYR A 111 15.57 17.88 0.96
N ASP A 112 14.38 18.45 0.75
CA ASP A 112 14.04 19.81 1.16
C ASP A 112 14.13 19.98 2.68
N GLN A 113 13.68 18.98 3.46
CA GLN A 113 13.85 18.99 4.91
C GLN A 113 15.31 19.00 5.34
N LYS A 114 16.18 18.23 4.67
CA LYS A 114 17.62 18.23 4.96
C LYS A 114 18.24 19.59 4.63
N ALA A 115 17.93 20.15 3.45
CA ALA A 115 18.41 21.46 3.05
C ALA A 115 17.97 22.59 4.02
N ALA A 116 16.71 22.56 4.46
CA ALA A 116 16.17 23.51 5.43
C ALA A 116 16.85 23.40 6.81
N ARG A 117 17.20 22.19 7.25
CA ARG A 117 17.95 21.97 8.50
C ARG A 117 19.37 22.52 8.42
N THR A 118 20.04 22.39 7.28
CA THR A 118 21.39 22.95 7.07
C THR A 118 21.37 24.48 7.12
N LYS A 119 20.36 25.12 6.51
CA LYS A 119 20.20 26.59 6.57
C LYS A 119 19.95 27.12 7.99
N LYS A 120 19.16 26.39 8.80
CA LYS A 120 18.93 26.78 10.21
C LYS A 120 20.18 26.68 11.09
N LYS A 121 21.10 25.79 10.77
CA LYS A 121 22.32 25.56 11.58
C LYS A 121 23.40 26.63 11.33
N ASN A 122 23.40 27.26 10.15
CA ASN A 122 24.33 28.33 9.78
C ASN A 122 23.55 29.55 9.19
N PRO A 123 22.97 30.42 10.03
CA PRO A 123 22.30 31.63 9.55
C PRO A 123 23.25 32.73 9.05
N SER A 124 24.57 32.57 9.18
CA SER A 124 25.59 33.60 8.94
C SER A 124 26.21 33.62 7.53
N LEU A 125 25.56 33.03 6.53
CA LEU A 125 26.05 33.00 5.14
C LEU A 125 25.01 33.47 4.10
N ALA A 126 24.11 34.37 4.52
CA ALA A 126 23.16 35.07 3.66
C ALA A 126 23.47 36.56 3.64
#